data_AF-A0A388PZ41-F1
#
_entry.id   AF-A0A388PZ41-F1
#
_cell.length_a   1.000
_cell.length_b   1.000
_cell.length_c   1.000
_cell.angle_alpha   90.00
_cell.angle_beta   90.00
_cell.angle_gamma   90.00
#
_symmetry.space_group_name_H-M   'P 1'
#
loop_
_entity.id
_entity.type
_entity.pdbx_description
1 polymer ?
#
loop_
_entity_poly.entity_id
_entity_poly.type
_entity_poly.pdbx_seq_one_letter_code
_entity_poly.pdbx_strand_id
1 'polypeptide(L)'
;MAKGKQIYEGKAKILYEGPEKGTLIQYFKDDATAFNNKKKAIIDGKGVLNNRISEFLLSQLNQIGIKTHFIKRLNMREQLIKSLEIIPIEVVIRNIAAGTFSNRLGISEGTDLSKPILEFYYKNDELGDPLVNEEHILALNWATQSELMHISEQALRINDFLVGLFRGIGIKLVDFKLEFGRQWNGDEVEIFLADEISPDTCRLWDVKDERKLDKDRFRRDLGGLVEAYQEVARRLGIMPEGSNIKEIKTGVSKNLTALKKNKSLKLQVIVTLKKDVLDPQGSAIKSSLSNMGFKNIESLRQGKTFEIIVKEKDEKVALSKAKEMCEKLLANLTIEDYSVRTIKE
;
A
#
# COMPACT_ATOMS: atom_id res chain seq x y z
N MET A 1 12.12 20.37 -6.21
CA MET A 1 11.21 21.53 -6.44
C MET A 1 10.86 22.10 -5.07
N ALA A 2 10.81 23.43 -4.93
CA ALA A 2 10.30 24.05 -3.72
C ALA A 2 8.82 23.66 -3.54
N LYS A 3 8.42 23.27 -2.33
CA LYS A 3 7.02 22.95 -2.03
C LYS A 3 6.17 24.21 -2.27
N GLY A 4 4.99 24.04 -2.88
CA GLY A 4 3.98 25.09 -2.98
C GLY A 4 3.49 25.55 -1.60
N LYS A 5 2.67 26.60 -1.54
CA LYS A 5 2.14 27.13 -0.27
C LYS A 5 1.36 26.03 0.47
N GLN A 6 1.55 25.91 1.79
CA GLN A 6 0.74 25.02 2.63
C GLN A 6 -0.70 25.55 2.69
N ILE A 7 -1.66 24.71 2.28
CA ILE A 7 -3.09 25.03 2.23
C ILE A 7 -3.80 24.53 3.49
N TYR A 8 -3.46 23.32 3.94
CA TYR A 8 -4.11 22.67 5.06
C TYR A 8 -3.16 21.67 5.72
N GLU A 9 -3.28 21.50 7.04
CA GLU A 9 -2.59 20.46 7.78
C GLU A 9 -3.56 19.71 8.68
N GLY A 10 -3.69 18.41 8.42
CA GLY A 10 -4.47 17.49 9.25
C GLY A 10 -3.59 16.66 10.18
N LYS A 11 -4.21 15.66 10.81
CA LYS A 11 -3.57 14.77 11.79
C LYS A 11 -2.38 14.00 11.20
N ALA A 12 -2.53 13.43 10.00
CA ALA A 12 -1.54 12.55 9.38
C ALA A 12 -0.98 13.07 8.05
N LYS A 13 -1.54 14.17 7.51
CA LYS A 13 -1.23 14.66 6.15
C LYS A 13 -1.18 16.19 6.10
N ILE A 14 -0.39 16.72 5.18
CA ILE A 14 -0.34 18.14 4.83
C ILE A 14 -0.72 18.28 3.36
N LEU A 15 -1.53 19.28 3.02
CA LEU A 15 -1.85 19.66 1.65
C LEU A 15 -1.10 20.93 1.30
N TYR A 16 -0.35 20.87 0.20
CA TYR A 16 0.28 22.02 -0.43
C TYR A 16 -0.39 22.34 -1.76
N GLU A 17 -0.26 23.58 -2.19
CA GLU A 17 -0.66 24.02 -3.52
C GLU A 17 0.05 23.17 -4.60
N GLY A 18 -0.72 22.72 -5.59
CA GLY A 18 -0.20 21.96 -6.72
C GLY A 18 0.44 22.86 -7.79
N PRO A 19 1.18 22.26 -8.74
CA PRO A 19 1.81 22.99 -9.84
C PRO A 19 0.81 23.54 -10.87
N GLU A 20 -0.41 23.00 -10.91
CA GLU A 20 -1.46 23.37 -11.87
C GLU A 20 -2.76 23.72 -11.13
N LYS A 21 -3.57 24.63 -11.71
CA LYS A 21 -4.87 25.00 -11.15
C LYS A 21 -5.75 23.76 -10.99
N GLY A 22 -6.39 23.62 -9.82
CA GLY A 22 -7.23 22.47 -9.51
C GLY A 22 -6.45 21.22 -9.08
N THR A 23 -5.16 21.35 -8.75
CA THR A 23 -4.35 20.26 -8.18
C THR A 23 -3.77 20.65 -6.82
N LEU A 24 -3.50 19.65 -5.98
CA LEU A 24 -2.82 19.77 -4.69
C LEU A 24 -1.72 18.71 -4.58
N ILE A 25 -0.73 18.99 -3.74
CA ILE A 25 0.27 18.01 -3.32
C ILE A 25 -0.11 17.51 -1.92
N GLN A 26 -0.43 16.23 -1.81
CA GLN A 26 -0.70 15.56 -0.54
C GLN A 26 0.59 14.95 0.00
N TYR A 27 1.03 15.41 1.17
CA TYR A 27 2.21 14.92 1.89
C TYR A 27 1.80 14.05 3.08
N PHE A 28 2.36 12.85 3.17
CA PHE A 28 2.11 11.90 4.25
C PHE A 28 3.14 12.06 5.38
N LYS A 29 2.66 12.44 6.57
CA LYS A 29 3.46 12.58 7.78
C LYS A 29 3.69 11.24 8.47
N ASP A 30 4.71 11.20 9.32
CA ASP A 30 4.98 10.05 10.21
C ASP A 30 4.18 10.12 11.52
N ASP A 31 3.39 11.18 11.71
CA ASP A 31 2.45 11.31 12.83
C ASP A 31 1.43 10.16 12.83
N ALA A 32 1.38 9.48 13.98
CA ALA A 32 0.33 8.55 14.34
C ALA A 32 -0.49 9.13 15.49
N THR A 33 -1.80 9.24 15.27
CA THR A 33 -2.74 9.74 16.27
C THR A 33 -3.85 8.74 16.54
N ALA A 34 -4.29 8.63 17.80
CA ALA A 34 -5.41 7.79 18.21
C ALA A 34 -6.28 8.49 19.26
N PHE A 35 -7.53 8.03 19.39
CA PHE A 35 -8.52 8.55 20.34
C PHE A 35 -8.72 10.07 20.26
N ASN A 36 -9.02 10.59 19.05
CA ASN A 36 -9.20 12.02 18.78
C ASN A 36 -8.03 12.87 19.31
N ASN A 37 -6.82 12.57 18.84
CA ASN A 37 -5.58 13.26 19.19
C ASN A 37 -5.12 13.15 20.66
N LYS A 38 -5.79 12.36 21.52
CA LYS A 38 -5.35 12.12 22.90
C LYS A 38 -4.06 11.31 22.98
N LYS A 39 -3.79 10.48 21.96
CA LYS A 39 -2.54 9.72 21.84
C LYS A 39 -1.83 10.13 20.54
N LYS A 40 -0.56 10.54 20.65
CA LYS A 40 0.28 10.97 19.53
C LYS A 40 1.67 10.35 19.63
N ALA A 41 2.24 9.96 18.49
CA ALA A 41 3.63 9.54 18.37
C ALA A 41 4.12 9.82 16.94
N ILE A 42 5.44 9.98 16.77
CA ILE A 42 6.08 9.99 15.46
C ILE A 42 6.57 8.56 15.21
N ILE A 43 6.18 7.98 14.09
CA ILE A 43 6.52 6.60 13.72
C ILE A 43 7.25 6.63 12.38
N ASP A 44 8.58 6.54 12.45
CA ASP A 44 9.45 6.69 11.30
C ASP A 44 9.08 5.76 10.15
N GLY A 45 8.92 6.34 8.96
CA GLY A 45 8.60 5.60 7.74
C GLY A 45 7.11 5.25 7.55
N LYS A 46 6.25 5.53 8.53
CA LYS A 46 4.79 5.35 8.41
C LYS A 46 4.23 6.09 7.20
N GLY A 47 4.56 7.37 7.04
CA GLY A 47 4.05 8.19 5.96
C GLY A 47 4.51 7.70 4.59
N VAL A 48 5.71 7.14 4.49
CA VAL A 48 6.22 6.53 3.25
C VAL A 48 5.40 5.29 2.87
N LEU A 49 5.12 4.42 3.84
CA LEU A 49 4.32 3.22 3.62
C LEU A 49 2.88 3.57 3.25
N ASN A 50 2.24 4.49 3.97
CA ASN A 50 0.88 4.94 3.65
C ASN A 50 0.79 5.57 2.26
N ASN A 51 1.75 6.43 1.90
CA ASN A 51 1.81 7.01 0.56
C ASN A 51 1.88 5.90 -0.52
N ARG A 52 2.75 4.90 -0.34
CA ARG A 52 2.92 3.82 -1.31
C ARG A 52 1.70 2.89 -1.41
N ILE A 53 1.10 2.54 -0.26
CA ILE A 53 -0.12 1.72 -0.21
C ILE A 53 -1.30 2.47 -0.83
N SER A 54 -1.49 3.75 -0.47
CA SER A 54 -2.57 4.58 -1.00
C SER A 54 -2.43 4.81 -2.51
N GLU A 55 -1.22 5.08 -3.01
CA GLU A 55 -0.94 5.13 -4.46
C GLU A 55 -1.42 3.86 -5.16
N PHE A 56 -1.03 2.70 -4.65
CA PHE A 56 -1.36 1.42 -5.25
C PHE A 56 -2.87 1.19 -5.28
N LEU A 57 -3.54 1.33 -4.13
CA LEU A 57 -4.97 1.05 -4.01
C LEU A 57 -5.81 2.03 -4.85
N LEU A 58 -5.51 3.34 -4.80
CA LEU A 58 -6.23 4.33 -5.62
C LEU A 58 -5.97 4.13 -7.11
N SER A 59 -4.76 3.73 -7.51
CA SER A 59 -4.46 3.40 -8.92
C SER A 59 -5.24 2.18 -9.40
N GLN A 60 -5.38 1.14 -8.57
CA GLN A 60 -6.18 -0.04 -8.89
C GLN A 60 -7.67 0.31 -9.01
N LEU A 61 -8.18 1.16 -8.12
CA LEU A 61 -9.56 1.67 -8.19
C LEU A 61 -9.82 2.47 -9.47
N ASN A 62 -8.89 3.34 -9.88
CA ASN A 62 -8.97 4.04 -11.17
C ASN A 62 -9.05 3.07 -12.36
N GLN A 63 -8.28 1.97 -12.34
CA GLN A 63 -8.28 0.97 -13.43
C GLN A 63 -9.62 0.25 -13.61
N ILE A 64 -10.41 0.12 -12.53
CA ILE A 64 -11.75 -0.49 -12.59
C ILE A 64 -12.87 0.56 -12.74
N GLY A 65 -12.53 1.81 -13.03
CA GLY A 65 -13.47 2.89 -13.31
C GLY A 65 -14.04 3.62 -12.08
N ILE A 66 -13.49 3.40 -10.88
CA ILE A 66 -13.81 4.22 -9.71
C ILE A 66 -12.99 5.52 -9.81
N LYS A 67 -13.65 6.66 -9.88
CA LYS A 67 -12.99 7.96 -10.01
C LYS A 67 -12.37 8.35 -8.68
N THR A 68 -11.05 8.55 -8.67
CA THR A 68 -10.31 9.00 -7.49
C THR A 68 -9.64 10.36 -7.71
N HIS A 69 -9.33 11.06 -6.63
CA HIS A 69 -8.56 12.30 -6.68
C HIS A 69 -7.09 12.06 -7.06
N PHE A 70 -6.61 10.82 -7.06
CA PHE A 70 -5.21 10.50 -7.26
C PHE A 70 -4.81 10.71 -8.73
N ILE A 71 -3.77 11.51 -8.96
CA ILE A 71 -3.21 11.76 -10.30
C ILE A 71 -1.94 10.93 -10.50
N LYS A 72 -0.92 11.16 -9.65
CA LYS A 72 0.35 10.42 -9.69
C LYS A 72 1.14 10.62 -8.41
N ARG A 73 2.03 9.67 -8.09
CA ARG A 73 3.02 9.85 -7.02
C ARG A 73 4.15 10.77 -7.49
N LEU A 74 4.61 11.65 -6.61
CA LEU A 74 5.72 12.57 -6.85
C LEU A 74 7.04 12.06 -6.27
N ASN A 75 6.99 11.51 -5.05
CA ASN A 75 8.17 10.93 -4.38
C ASN A 75 7.76 9.93 -3.29
N MET A 76 8.64 9.66 -2.32
CA MET A 76 8.38 8.70 -1.24
C MET A 76 7.29 9.15 -0.26
N ARG A 77 6.95 10.43 -0.18
CA ARG A 77 5.94 10.97 0.77
C ARG A 77 4.82 11.77 0.12
N GLU A 78 4.91 12.04 -1.18
CA GLU A 78 4.03 12.99 -1.84
C GLU A 78 3.31 12.40 -3.04
N GLN A 79 2.04 12.77 -3.16
CA GLN A 79 1.18 12.50 -4.31
C GLN A 79 0.64 13.81 -4.86
N LEU A 80 0.52 13.89 -6.18
CA LEU A 80 -0.27 14.90 -6.87
C LEU A 80 -1.71 14.40 -6.93
N ILE A 81 -2.65 15.22 -6.47
CA ILE A 81 -4.07 14.92 -6.40
C ILE A 81 -4.91 16.05 -7.00
N LYS A 82 -6.15 15.76 -7.40
CA LYS A 82 -7.18 16.75 -7.73
C LYS A 82 -7.56 17.53 -6.47
N SER A 83 -7.73 18.84 -6.62
CA SER A 83 -8.37 19.69 -5.61
C SER A 83 -9.87 19.46 -5.68
N LEU A 84 -10.48 19.06 -4.56
CA LEU A 84 -11.90 18.76 -4.46
C LEU A 84 -12.53 19.53 -3.31
N GLU A 85 -13.82 19.82 -3.41
CA GLU A 85 -14.64 20.23 -2.28
C GLU A 85 -15.05 18.98 -1.50
N ILE A 86 -14.43 18.76 -0.33
CA ILE A 86 -14.67 17.55 0.47
C ILE A 86 -16.08 17.58 1.07
N ILE A 87 -16.84 16.51 0.86
CA ILE A 87 -18.12 16.28 1.53
C ILE A 87 -17.80 15.96 3.00
N PRO A 88 -18.42 16.64 3.98
CA PRO A 88 -18.02 16.53 5.38
C PRO A 88 -18.52 15.23 6.04
N ILE A 89 -18.43 14.10 5.34
CA ILE A 89 -18.90 12.78 5.77
C ILE A 89 -17.79 11.76 5.58
N GLU A 90 -17.51 11.02 6.65
CA GLU A 90 -16.72 9.81 6.59
C GLU A 90 -17.65 8.63 6.34
N VAL A 91 -17.37 7.88 5.28
CA VAL A 91 -18.16 6.73 4.86
C VAL A 91 -17.44 5.47 5.32
N VAL A 92 -18.01 4.76 6.29
CA VAL A 92 -17.40 3.57 6.89
C VAL A 92 -18.13 2.33 6.42
N ILE A 93 -17.38 1.36 5.90
CA ILE A 93 -17.89 0.06 5.48
C ILE A 93 -17.34 -1.02 6.40
N ARG A 94 -18.22 -1.87 6.93
CA ARG A 94 -17.86 -2.96 7.85
C ARG A 94 -18.25 -4.31 7.27
N ASN A 95 -17.29 -5.21 7.16
CA ASN A 95 -17.50 -6.62 6.79
C ASN A 95 -17.50 -7.52 8.03
N ILE A 96 -16.75 -7.14 9.06
CA ILE A 96 -16.59 -7.87 10.33
C ILE A 96 -16.78 -6.87 11.47
N ALA A 97 -17.49 -7.27 12.53
CA ALA A 97 -17.70 -6.43 13.70
C ALA A 97 -16.37 -6.10 14.40
N ALA A 98 -16.05 -4.82 14.55
CA ALA A 98 -14.86 -4.34 15.25
C ALA A 98 -15.01 -2.88 15.73
N GLY A 99 -14.10 -2.45 16.61
CA GLY A 99 -13.97 -1.06 17.01
C GLY A 99 -15.24 -0.46 17.62
N THR A 100 -15.62 0.74 17.16
CA THR A 100 -16.78 1.47 17.69
C THR A 100 -18.10 0.74 17.47
N PHE A 101 -18.22 -0.08 16.41
CA PHE A 101 -19.41 -0.87 16.14
C PHE A 101 -19.65 -1.92 17.22
N SER A 102 -18.62 -2.72 17.52
CA SER A 102 -18.67 -3.72 18.59
C SER A 102 -19.00 -3.09 19.94
N ASN A 103 -18.34 -1.98 20.27
CA ASN A 103 -18.56 -1.28 21.53
C ASN A 103 -19.98 -0.69 21.63
N ARG A 104 -20.49 -0.08 20.56
CA ARG A 104 -21.79 0.60 20.55
C ARG A 104 -22.96 -0.39 20.59
N LEU A 105 -22.83 -1.55 19.94
CA LEU A 105 -23.92 -2.52 19.77
C LEU A 105 -23.80 -3.75 20.67
N GLY A 106 -22.69 -3.91 21.42
CA GLY A 106 -22.46 -5.09 22.25
C GLY A 106 -22.19 -6.37 21.44
N ILE A 107 -21.77 -6.23 20.19
CA ILE A 107 -21.44 -7.36 19.30
C ILE A 107 -19.97 -7.70 19.48
N SER A 108 -19.66 -8.99 19.62
CA SER A 108 -18.28 -9.47 19.80
C SER A 108 -17.37 -9.05 18.64
N GLU A 109 -16.16 -8.59 18.94
CA GLU A 109 -15.17 -8.30 17.90
C GLU A 109 -14.82 -9.59 17.15
N GLY A 110 -14.78 -9.51 15.81
CA GLY A 110 -14.53 -10.66 14.94
C GLY A 110 -15.78 -11.38 14.44
N THR A 111 -16.98 -10.98 14.87
CA THR A 111 -18.24 -11.52 14.30
C THR A 111 -18.38 -11.14 12.83
N ASP A 112 -18.46 -12.14 11.94
CA ASP A 112 -18.76 -11.94 10.53
C ASP A 112 -20.17 -11.37 10.36
N LEU A 113 -20.30 -10.32 9.56
CA LEU A 113 -21.59 -9.71 9.25
C LEU A 113 -22.21 -10.41 8.04
N SER A 114 -23.52 -10.66 8.07
CA SER A 114 -24.23 -11.33 6.97
C SER A 114 -24.24 -10.53 5.66
N LYS A 115 -24.00 -9.22 5.75
CA LYS A 115 -23.77 -8.31 4.63
C LYS A 115 -22.89 -7.15 5.09
N PRO A 116 -22.16 -6.47 4.19
CA PRO A 116 -21.45 -5.25 4.52
C PRO A 116 -22.42 -4.20 5.10
N ILE A 117 -22.02 -3.53 6.18
CA ILE A 117 -22.77 -2.43 6.79
C ILE A 117 -22.10 -1.11 6.39
N LEU A 118 -22.89 -0.20 5.85
CA LEU A 118 -22.50 1.17 5.54
C LEU A 118 -22.93 2.11 6.67
N GLU A 119 -22.01 2.92 7.17
CA GLU A 119 -22.26 3.91 8.21
C GLU A 119 -21.68 5.26 7.81
N PHE A 120 -22.35 6.34 8.21
CA PHE A 120 -21.91 7.70 7.96
C PHE A 120 -21.54 8.40 9.26
N TYR A 121 -20.43 9.14 9.24
CA TYR A 121 -19.97 9.93 10.37
C TYR A 121 -19.75 11.36 9.91
N TYR A 122 -20.23 12.34 10.68
CA TYR A 122 -19.97 13.74 10.39
C TYR A 122 -18.51 14.06 10.71
N LYS A 123 -17.73 14.47 9.70
CA LYS A 123 -16.31 14.78 9.85
C LYS A 123 -16.13 16.08 10.64
N ASN A 124 -15.98 15.95 11.95
CA ASN A 124 -15.82 17.08 12.86
C ASN A 124 -15.04 16.64 14.11
N ASP A 125 -13.75 17.00 14.11
CA ASP A 125 -12.81 16.63 15.18
C ASP A 125 -13.24 17.14 16.58
N GLU A 126 -13.91 18.30 16.66
CA GLU A 126 -14.36 18.89 17.93
C GLU A 126 -15.51 18.11 18.54
N LEU A 127 -16.42 17.62 17.69
CA LEU A 127 -17.55 16.77 18.09
C LEU A 127 -17.18 15.28 18.19
N GLY A 128 -15.96 14.93 17.81
CA GLY A 128 -15.45 13.57 17.84
C GLY A 128 -16.08 12.65 16.80
N ASP A 129 -16.38 13.20 15.63
CA ASP A 129 -16.90 12.50 14.47
C ASP A 129 -18.19 11.69 14.76
N PRO A 130 -19.33 12.34 15.07
CA PRO A 130 -20.54 11.64 15.50
C PRO A 130 -21.16 10.82 14.35
N LEU A 131 -21.76 9.66 14.69
CA LEU A 131 -22.55 8.87 13.75
C LEU A 131 -23.78 9.67 13.31
N VAL A 132 -24.05 9.70 12.01
CA VAL A 132 -25.22 10.33 11.40
C VAL A 132 -25.94 9.37 10.47
N ASN A 133 -27.23 9.62 10.22
CA ASN A 133 -28.02 8.88 9.24
C ASN A 133 -28.17 9.70 7.94
N GLU A 134 -28.79 9.11 6.93
CA GLU A 134 -29.04 9.79 5.65
C GLU A 134 -29.91 11.04 5.81
N GLU A 135 -30.92 10.99 6.69
CA GLU A 135 -31.80 12.14 6.97
C GLU A 135 -31.03 13.35 7.52
N HIS A 136 -30.05 13.14 8.42
CA HIS A 136 -29.19 14.22 8.88
C HIS A 136 -28.39 14.82 7.72
N ILE A 137 -27.84 13.99 6.83
CA ILE A 137 -27.03 14.42 5.68
C ILE A 137 -27.87 15.28 4.73
N LEU A 138 -29.08 14.83 4.43
CA LEU A 138 -30.01 15.51 3.52
C LEU A 138 -30.55 16.80 4.15
N ALA A 139 -31.02 16.75 5.41
CA ALA A 139 -31.60 17.91 6.09
C ALA A 139 -30.59 19.04 6.34
N LEU A 140 -29.31 18.69 6.53
CA LEU A 140 -28.22 19.65 6.73
C LEU A 140 -27.53 20.06 5.41
N ASN A 141 -28.03 19.58 4.26
CA ASN A 141 -27.52 19.86 2.92
C ASN A 141 -26.02 19.53 2.76
N TRP A 142 -25.53 18.49 3.44
CA TRP A 142 -24.15 18.05 3.30
C TRP A 142 -23.93 17.28 2.01
N ALA A 143 -24.94 16.56 1.54
CA ALA A 143 -25.01 15.94 0.23
C ALA A 143 -26.45 15.85 -0.26
N THR A 144 -26.65 15.87 -1.57
CA THR A 144 -27.96 15.63 -2.18
C THR A 144 -28.30 14.14 -2.18
N GLN A 145 -29.57 13.80 -2.40
CA GLN A 145 -30.01 12.40 -2.51
C GLN A 145 -29.25 11.63 -3.61
N SER A 146 -28.99 12.29 -4.75
CA SER A 146 -28.27 11.67 -5.87
C SER A 146 -26.80 11.44 -5.52
N GLU A 147 -26.15 12.40 -4.87
CA GLU A 147 -24.77 12.25 -4.40
C GLU A 147 -24.65 11.14 -3.37
N LEU A 148 -25.56 11.08 -2.40
CA LEU A 148 -25.53 10.07 -1.34
C LEU A 148 -25.74 8.65 -1.91
N MET A 149 -26.67 8.50 -2.85
CA MET A 149 -26.87 7.23 -3.56
C MET A 149 -25.61 6.81 -4.32
N HIS A 150 -24.98 7.74 -5.06
CA HIS A 150 -23.75 7.48 -5.79
C HIS A 150 -22.59 7.11 -4.85
N ILE A 151 -22.42 7.84 -3.74
CA ILE A 151 -21.41 7.56 -2.72
C ILE A 151 -21.58 6.16 -2.14
N SER A 152 -22.81 5.79 -1.78
CA SER A 152 -23.12 4.46 -1.23
C SER A 152 -22.82 3.34 -2.23
N GLU A 153 -23.19 3.52 -3.50
CA GLU A 153 -22.89 2.56 -4.57
C GLU A 153 -21.38 2.41 -4.79
N GLN A 154 -20.66 3.52 -4.89
CA GLN A 154 -19.20 3.52 -5.04
C GLN A 154 -18.53 2.87 -3.83
N ALA A 155 -18.96 3.17 -2.61
CA ALA A 155 -18.41 2.60 -1.38
C ALA A 155 -18.55 1.07 -1.33
N LEU A 156 -19.71 0.53 -1.72
CA LEU A 156 -19.92 -0.92 -1.80
C LEU A 156 -19.11 -1.57 -2.92
N ARG A 157 -18.99 -0.92 -4.09
CA ARG A 157 -18.15 -1.43 -5.18
C ARG A 157 -16.66 -1.41 -4.84
N ILE A 158 -16.20 -0.39 -4.12
CA ILE A 158 -14.85 -0.32 -3.54
C ILE A 158 -14.67 -1.46 -2.53
N ASN A 159 -15.65 -1.70 -1.66
CA ASN A 159 -15.60 -2.80 -0.70
C ASN A 159 -15.41 -4.15 -1.39
N ASP A 160 -16.24 -4.46 -2.38
CA ASP A 160 -16.18 -5.75 -3.08
C ASP A 160 -14.81 -5.98 -3.72
N PHE A 161 -14.27 -4.94 -4.36
CA PHE A 161 -12.93 -4.99 -4.94
C PHE A 161 -11.84 -5.20 -3.88
N LEU A 162 -11.84 -4.38 -2.82
CA LEU A 162 -10.81 -4.42 -1.79
C LEU A 162 -10.87 -5.70 -0.95
N VAL A 163 -12.07 -6.23 -0.67
CA VAL A 163 -12.23 -7.54 -0.02
C VAL A 163 -11.58 -8.62 -0.87
N GLY A 164 -11.85 -8.67 -2.17
CA GLY A 164 -11.22 -9.62 -3.09
C GLY A 164 -9.70 -9.49 -3.11
N LEU A 165 -9.20 -8.25 -3.27
CA LEU A 165 -7.77 -7.93 -3.30
C LEU A 165 -7.05 -8.38 -2.01
N PHE A 166 -7.53 -7.95 -0.84
CA PHE A 166 -6.88 -8.27 0.43
C PHE A 166 -7.00 -9.77 0.76
N ARG A 167 -8.13 -10.41 0.46
CA ARG A 167 -8.29 -11.86 0.65
C ARG A 167 -7.32 -12.65 -0.22
N GLY A 168 -7.11 -12.23 -1.47
CA GLY A 168 -6.15 -12.85 -2.39
C GLY A 168 -4.70 -12.86 -1.87
N ILE A 169 -4.36 -11.91 -1.00
CA ILE A 169 -3.04 -11.82 -0.35
C ILE A 169 -3.05 -12.26 1.13
N GLY A 170 -4.09 -12.97 1.56
CA GLY A 170 -4.17 -13.54 2.91
C GLY A 170 -4.43 -12.51 4.02
N ILE A 171 -5.15 -11.43 3.72
CA ILE A 171 -5.57 -10.40 4.67
C ILE A 171 -7.11 -10.29 4.68
N LYS A 172 -7.72 -10.24 5.87
CA LYS A 172 -9.14 -9.89 6.07
C LYS A 172 -9.27 -8.36 6.08
N LEU A 173 -10.09 -7.80 5.19
CA LEU A 173 -10.56 -6.42 5.27
C LEU A 173 -11.76 -6.37 6.22
N VAL A 174 -11.51 -5.97 7.47
CA VAL A 174 -12.50 -5.99 8.56
C VAL A 174 -13.49 -4.85 8.39
N ASP A 175 -12.96 -3.64 8.29
CA ASP A 175 -13.67 -2.42 7.95
C ASP A 175 -12.71 -1.39 7.38
N PHE A 176 -13.25 -0.34 6.76
CA PHE A 176 -12.45 0.79 6.30
C PHE A 176 -13.31 2.05 6.16
N LYS A 177 -12.63 3.18 6.07
CA LYS A 177 -13.21 4.51 6.00
C LYS A 177 -12.80 5.19 4.69
N LEU A 178 -13.76 5.81 4.02
CA LEU A 178 -13.59 6.60 2.81
C LEU A 178 -14.04 8.04 3.05
N GLU A 179 -13.52 8.95 2.23
CA GLU A 179 -13.98 10.34 2.13
C GLU A 179 -14.18 10.65 0.63
N PHE A 180 -15.21 11.40 0.31
CA PHE A 180 -15.54 11.78 -1.07
C PHE A 180 -15.52 13.30 -1.22
N GLY A 181 -15.24 13.77 -2.43
CA GLY A 181 -15.25 15.18 -2.75
C GLY A 181 -15.90 15.46 -4.10
N ARG A 182 -16.39 16.68 -4.24
CA ARG A 182 -16.99 17.22 -5.46
C ARG A 182 -15.95 17.90 -6.32
N GLN A 183 -16.07 17.72 -7.62
CA GLN A 183 -15.49 18.60 -8.62
C GLN A 183 -16.62 19.17 -9.46
N TRP A 184 -16.67 20.49 -9.56
CA TRP A 184 -17.65 21.20 -10.36
C TRP A 184 -17.12 21.45 -11.78
N ASN A 185 -17.93 21.15 -12.78
CA ASN A 185 -17.67 21.49 -14.18
C ASN A 185 -18.88 22.24 -14.74
N GLY A 186 -18.92 23.55 -14.52
CA GLY A 186 -20.13 24.34 -14.74
C GLY A 186 -21.21 23.91 -13.75
N ASP A 187 -22.38 23.52 -14.25
CA ASP A 187 -23.52 23.07 -13.45
C ASP A 187 -23.48 21.56 -13.14
N GLU A 188 -22.54 20.82 -13.73
CA GLU A 188 -22.36 19.40 -13.47
C GLU A 188 -21.45 19.18 -12.26
N VAL A 189 -21.87 18.31 -11.35
CA VAL A 189 -21.07 17.84 -10.22
C VAL A 189 -20.60 16.42 -10.47
N GLU A 190 -19.30 16.20 -10.28
CA GLU A 190 -18.69 14.88 -10.35
C GLU A 190 -18.10 14.51 -8.99
N ILE A 191 -18.39 13.29 -8.54
CA ILE A 191 -17.92 12.78 -7.24
C ILE A 191 -16.67 11.94 -7.44
N PHE A 192 -15.67 12.22 -6.61
CA PHE A 192 -14.40 11.51 -6.59
C PHE A 192 -14.14 10.95 -5.20
N LEU A 193 -13.62 9.73 -5.15
CA LEU A 193 -12.99 9.19 -3.95
C LEU A 193 -11.74 10.03 -3.62
N ALA A 194 -11.62 10.48 -2.37
CA ALA A 194 -10.55 11.35 -1.91
C ALA A 194 -9.76 10.74 -0.74
N ASP A 195 -9.03 11.61 -0.03
CA ASP A 195 -8.19 11.30 1.12
C ASP A 195 -7.11 10.23 0.90
N GLU A 196 -7.18 9.09 1.58
CA GLU A 196 -6.23 7.98 1.45
C GLU A 196 -6.92 6.63 1.68
N ILE A 197 -6.37 5.57 1.10
CA ILE A 197 -6.65 4.20 1.53
C ILE A 197 -5.35 3.56 2.01
N SER A 198 -5.26 3.29 3.30
CA SER A 198 -4.05 2.76 3.92
C SER A 198 -4.37 1.99 5.21
N PRO A 199 -3.40 1.34 5.86
CA PRO A 199 -3.62 0.72 7.16
C PRO A 199 -3.95 1.72 8.29
N ASP A 200 -3.90 3.04 8.03
CA ASP A 200 -4.43 4.07 8.93
C ASP A 200 -5.97 4.18 8.84
N THR A 201 -6.54 3.91 7.66
CA THR A 201 -7.98 4.03 7.33
C THR A 201 -8.70 2.69 7.16
N CYS A 202 -7.97 1.57 7.10
CA CYS A 202 -8.50 0.20 7.03
C CYS A 202 -8.12 -0.61 8.28
N ARG A 203 -9.06 -1.41 8.82
CA ARG A 203 -8.72 -2.52 9.73
C ARG A 203 -8.40 -3.77 8.93
N LEU A 204 -7.19 -4.30 9.13
CA LEU A 204 -6.61 -5.35 8.31
C LEU A 204 -6.09 -6.46 9.23
N TRP A 205 -6.65 -7.65 9.15
CA TRP A 205 -6.21 -8.77 10.00
C TRP A 205 -5.60 -9.88 9.15
N ASP A 206 -4.56 -10.53 9.63
CA ASP A 206 -4.04 -11.73 8.98
C ASP A 206 -5.11 -12.83 8.98
N VAL A 207 -5.26 -13.55 7.85
CA VAL A 207 -6.26 -14.62 7.75
C VAL A 207 -5.94 -15.82 8.65
N LYS A 208 -4.66 -16.09 8.94
CA LYS A 208 -4.21 -17.29 9.67
C LYS A 208 -4.33 -17.15 11.18
N ASP A 209 -3.90 -16.02 11.72
CA ASP A 209 -3.76 -15.81 13.18
C ASP A 209 -4.51 -14.58 13.70
N GLU A 210 -5.28 -13.90 12.83
CA GLU A 210 -6.03 -12.68 13.14
C GLU A 210 -5.19 -11.54 13.72
N ARG A 211 -3.87 -11.60 13.51
CA ARG A 211 -2.96 -10.53 13.90
C ARG A 211 -3.35 -9.25 13.18
N LYS A 212 -3.56 -8.19 13.95
CA LYS A 212 -3.86 -6.85 13.44
C LYS A 212 -2.65 -6.30 12.69
N LEU A 213 -2.86 -5.87 11.45
CA LEU A 213 -1.87 -5.32 10.52
C LEU A 213 -2.08 -3.81 10.27
N ASP A 214 -2.92 -3.18 11.10
CA ASP A 214 -3.39 -1.81 10.93
C ASP A 214 -3.13 -0.93 12.18
N LYS A 215 -3.65 0.29 12.13
CA LYS A 215 -3.50 1.30 13.20
C LYS A 215 -3.98 0.84 14.57
N ASP A 216 -4.83 -0.19 14.69
CA ASP A 216 -5.21 -0.76 15.99
C ASP A 216 -4.00 -1.25 16.79
N ARG A 217 -2.87 -1.62 16.15
CA ARG A 217 -1.63 -1.91 16.86
C ARG A 217 -1.12 -0.73 17.69
N PHE A 218 -1.25 0.48 17.14
CA PHE A 218 -0.94 1.72 17.86
C PHE A 218 -2.04 2.08 18.85
N ARG A 219 -3.33 1.92 18.50
CA ARG A 219 -4.44 2.21 19.41
C ARG A 219 -4.39 1.37 20.69
N ARG A 220 -3.95 0.10 20.59
CA ARG A 220 -3.95 -0.89 21.69
C ARG A 220 -2.56 -1.26 22.22
N ASP A 221 -1.52 -0.48 21.89
CA ASP A 221 -0.15 -0.70 22.38
C ASP A 221 0.43 -2.10 22.09
N LEU A 222 0.07 -2.68 20.93
CA LEU A 222 0.53 -4.03 20.53
C LEU A 222 1.96 -4.03 19.97
N GLY A 223 2.59 -2.86 19.85
CA GLY A 223 3.89 -2.67 19.19
C GLY A 223 3.88 -3.04 17.71
N GLY A 224 5.02 -2.87 17.02
CA GLY A 224 5.20 -3.40 15.67
C GLY A 224 4.35 -2.75 14.56
N LEU A 225 4.03 -1.45 14.66
CA LEU A 225 3.14 -0.79 13.69
C LEU A 225 3.77 -0.72 12.30
N VAL A 226 5.05 -0.31 12.20
CA VAL A 226 5.74 -0.16 10.92
C VAL A 226 5.91 -1.50 10.25
N GLU A 227 6.26 -2.53 11.02
CA GLU A 227 6.44 -3.90 10.59
C GLU A 227 5.14 -4.47 10.02
N ALA A 228 4.01 -4.17 10.65
CA ALA A 228 2.69 -4.51 10.13
C ALA A 228 2.39 -3.82 8.80
N TYR A 229 2.71 -2.53 8.66
CA TYR A 229 2.47 -1.78 7.42
C TYR A 229 3.40 -2.24 6.31
N GLN A 230 4.65 -2.57 6.63
CA GLN A 230 5.61 -3.20 5.73
C GLN A 230 5.11 -4.55 5.26
N GLU A 231 4.51 -5.35 6.14
CA GLU A 231 3.93 -6.64 5.77
C GLU A 231 2.76 -6.46 4.79
N VAL A 232 1.87 -5.48 5.02
CA VAL A 232 0.81 -5.14 4.06
C VAL A 232 1.41 -4.74 2.71
N ALA A 233 2.38 -3.83 2.69
CA ALA A 233 3.05 -3.39 1.47
C ALA A 233 3.79 -4.54 0.75
N ARG A 234 4.41 -5.46 1.50
CA ARG A 234 5.09 -6.64 0.96
C ARG A 234 4.09 -7.59 0.30
N ARG A 235 2.94 -7.84 0.94
CA ARG A 235 1.90 -8.73 0.41
C ARG A 235 1.16 -8.13 -0.79
N LEU A 236 1.02 -6.82 -0.85
CA LEU A 236 0.54 -6.11 -2.03
C LEU A 236 1.57 -6.06 -3.18
N GLY A 237 2.81 -6.51 -2.96
CA GLY A 237 3.86 -6.52 -3.98
C GLY A 237 4.41 -5.13 -4.34
N ILE A 238 4.31 -4.15 -3.44
CA ILE A 238 4.66 -2.73 -3.73
C ILE A 238 5.95 -2.25 -3.07
N MET A 239 6.60 -3.11 -2.29
CA MET A 239 7.95 -2.89 -1.77
C MET A 239 8.97 -3.18 -2.88
N PRO A 240 9.99 -2.32 -3.09
CA PRO A 240 11.07 -2.64 -4.02
C PRO A 240 11.79 -3.91 -3.55
N GLU A 241 12.07 -4.83 -4.48
CA GLU A 241 12.99 -5.93 -4.21
C GLU A 241 14.35 -5.34 -3.82
N GLY A 242 14.74 -5.47 -2.54
CA GLY A 242 16.02 -4.97 -2.03
C GLY A 242 15.98 -4.10 -0.78
N SER A 243 14.87 -3.98 -0.05
CA SER A 243 14.93 -3.46 1.32
C SER A 243 15.64 -4.49 2.22
N ASN A 244 16.95 -4.28 2.41
CA ASN A 244 17.72 -4.90 3.48
C ASN A 244 17.13 -4.50 4.84
N ILE A 245 16.06 -5.18 5.26
CA ILE A 245 15.60 -5.14 6.64
C ILE A 245 16.56 -6.01 7.43
N LYS A 246 17.64 -5.41 7.94
CA LYS A 246 18.36 -6.01 9.07
C LYS A 246 17.39 -6.00 10.25
N GLU A 247 17.13 -7.17 10.82
CA GLU A 247 16.53 -7.27 12.15
C GLU A 247 17.32 -6.37 13.12
N ILE A 248 16.66 -5.34 13.66
CA ILE A 248 17.18 -4.60 14.78
C ILE A 248 17.08 -5.53 15.98
N LYS A 249 18.23 -5.95 16.51
CA LYS A 249 18.33 -6.69 17.77
C LYS A 249 17.81 -5.81 18.91
N THR A 250 16.51 -5.86 19.19
CA THR A 250 15.99 -5.43 20.49
C THR A 250 16.40 -6.48 21.52
N GLY A 251 17.12 -6.04 22.54
CA GLY A 251 17.82 -6.88 23.51
C GLY A 251 16.92 -7.61 24.51
N VAL A 252 15.92 -8.34 24.04
CA VAL A 252 15.06 -9.19 24.88
C VAL A 252 14.84 -10.55 24.19
N SER A 253 15.90 -11.35 24.08
CA SER A 253 15.79 -12.82 24.08
C SER A 253 17.17 -13.48 24.17
N LYS A 254 17.89 -13.24 25.27
CA LYS A 254 18.94 -14.18 25.69
C LYS A 254 18.22 -15.37 26.34
N ASN A 255 17.73 -16.32 25.52
CA ASN A 255 17.53 -17.73 25.89
C ASN A 255 16.93 -18.61 24.78
N LEU A 256 17.00 -18.22 23.50
CA LEU A 256 16.63 -19.10 22.38
C LEU A 256 17.78 -19.42 21.41
N THR A 257 19.00 -18.96 21.70
CA THR A 257 20.17 -19.13 20.82
C THR A 257 20.88 -20.49 20.96
N ALA A 258 20.14 -21.54 21.33
CA ALA A 258 20.67 -22.88 21.49
C ALA A 258 19.81 -23.93 20.76
N LEU A 259 19.20 -23.61 19.61
CA LEU A 259 18.66 -24.63 18.69
C LEU A 259 18.80 -24.18 17.22
N LYS A 260 19.75 -24.83 16.53
CA LYS A 260 19.89 -24.99 15.06
C LYS A 260 20.28 -23.74 14.24
N LYS A 261 21.61 -23.57 14.06
CA LYS A 261 22.20 -23.04 12.81
C LYS A 261 21.75 -23.92 11.63
N ASN A 262 20.63 -23.59 11.01
CA ASN A 262 20.32 -24.11 9.67
C ASN A 262 21.21 -23.35 8.68
N LYS A 263 22.35 -23.96 8.32
CA LYS A 263 23.21 -23.49 7.23
C LYS A 263 22.39 -23.51 5.93
N SER A 264 22.01 -22.34 5.44
CA SER A 264 21.51 -22.12 4.08
C SER A 264 22.65 -21.65 3.18
N LEU A 265 22.60 -22.01 1.90
CA LEU A 265 23.52 -21.51 0.88
C LEU A 265 22.83 -20.44 0.03
N LYS A 266 23.58 -19.39 -0.29
CA LYS A 266 23.13 -18.33 -1.20
C LYS A 266 23.70 -18.59 -2.60
N LEU A 267 22.84 -18.58 -3.60
CA LEU A 267 23.15 -18.83 -4.99
C LEU A 267 22.78 -17.60 -5.80
N GLN A 268 23.53 -17.34 -6.86
CA GLN A 268 23.20 -16.35 -7.87
C GLN A 268 23.01 -17.06 -9.21
N VAL A 269 21.87 -16.80 -9.84
CA VAL A 269 21.55 -17.21 -11.21
C VAL A 269 21.55 -15.97 -12.08
N ILE A 270 22.27 -16.00 -13.19
CA ILE A 270 22.24 -14.93 -14.20
C ILE A 270 21.65 -15.53 -15.47
N VAL A 271 20.55 -14.95 -15.97
CA VAL A 271 19.85 -15.35 -17.20
C VAL A 271 19.98 -14.23 -18.22
N THR A 272 20.46 -14.53 -19.42
CA THR A 272 20.71 -13.55 -20.50
C THR A 272 20.23 -14.11 -21.83
N LEU A 273 19.75 -13.26 -22.75
CA LEU A 273 19.46 -13.69 -24.11
C LEU A 273 20.71 -14.27 -24.78
N LYS A 274 20.57 -15.39 -25.49
CA LYS A 274 21.64 -16.03 -26.27
C LYS A 274 22.30 -15.02 -27.22
N LYS A 275 23.60 -15.18 -27.50
CA LYS A 275 24.38 -14.21 -28.29
C LYS A 275 23.73 -13.88 -29.65
N ASP A 276 23.14 -14.88 -30.29
CA ASP A 276 22.51 -14.76 -31.62
C ASP A 276 21.09 -14.17 -31.58
N VAL A 277 20.52 -14.01 -30.39
CA VAL A 277 19.21 -13.36 -30.20
C VAL A 277 19.42 -11.87 -30.00
N LEU A 278 18.68 -11.07 -30.76
CA LEU A 278 18.71 -9.61 -30.64
C LEU A 278 18.20 -9.19 -29.26
N ASP A 279 18.89 -8.26 -28.62
CA ASP A 279 18.47 -7.62 -27.37
C ASP A 279 18.12 -6.14 -27.62
N PRO A 280 16.84 -5.82 -27.90
CA PRO A 280 16.39 -4.45 -28.13
C PRO A 280 16.58 -3.56 -26.90
N GLN A 281 16.46 -4.12 -25.69
CA GLN A 281 16.55 -3.34 -24.46
C GLN A 281 18.01 -2.97 -24.16
N GLY A 282 18.94 -3.92 -24.29
CA GLY A 282 20.37 -3.64 -24.20
C GLY A 282 20.82 -2.60 -25.24
N SER A 283 20.28 -2.68 -26.45
CA SER A 283 20.55 -1.70 -27.51
C SER A 283 20.05 -0.29 -27.15
N ALA A 284 18.84 -0.17 -26.60
CA ALA A 284 18.28 1.11 -26.17
C ALA A 284 19.08 1.75 -25.01
N ILE A 285 19.52 0.91 -24.05
CA ILE A 285 20.36 1.36 -22.93
C ILE A 285 21.72 1.83 -23.43
N LYS A 286 22.36 1.10 -24.35
CA LYS A 286 23.64 1.50 -24.98
C LYS A 286 23.53 2.87 -25.64
N SER A 287 22.47 3.09 -26.42
CA SER A 287 22.22 4.38 -27.09
C SER A 287 22.04 5.52 -26.09
N SER A 288 21.27 5.29 -25.02
CA SER A 288 21.10 6.27 -23.95
C SER A 288 22.42 6.62 -23.24
N LEU A 289 23.23 5.62 -22.92
CA LEU A 289 24.55 5.83 -22.30
C LEU A 289 25.52 6.59 -23.22
N SER A 290 25.47 6.31 -24.52
CA SER A 290 26.27 7.02 -25.53
C SER A 290 25.90 8.50 -25.59
N ASN A 291 24.61 8.83 -25.53
CA ASN A 291 24.10 10.21 -25.47
C ASN A 291 24.50 10.93 -24.18
N MET A 292 24.71 10.18 -23.09
CA MET A 292 25.21 10.72 -21.80
C MET A 292 26.74 10.87 -21.76
N GLY A 293 27.45 10.59 -22.86
CA GLY A 293 28.90 10.79 -22.99
C GLY A 293 29.76 9.53 -22.82
N PHE A 294 29.17 8.36 -22.54
CA PHE A 294 29.90 7.10 -22.41
C PHE A 294 30.13 6.44 -23.79
N LYS A 295 31.11 6.95 -24.55
CA LYS A 295 31.37 6.54 -25.95
C LYS A 295 32.22 5.27 -26.11
N ASN A 296 32.75 4.71 -25.03
CA ASN A 296 33.65 3.56 -25.03
C ASN A 296 32.93 2.21 -24.79
N ILE A 297 31.61 2.12 -25.01
CA ILE A 297 30.83 0.89 -24.83
C ILE A 297 30.71 0.15 -26.18
N GLU A 298 31.40 -0.98 -26.34
CA GLU A 298 31.36 -1.77 -27.56
C GLU A 298 30.06 -2.58 -27.69
N SER A 299 29.62 -3.24 -26.61
CA SER A 299 28.36 -3.98 -26.56
C SER A 299 27.75 -3.89 -25.16
N LEU A 300 26.42 -3.91 -25.11
CA LEU A 300 25.66 -3.94 -23.86
C LEU A 300 24.48 -4.88 -24.06
N ARG A 301 24.34 -5.84 -23.14
CA ARG A 301 23.21 -6.76 -23.10
C ARG A 301 22.59 -6.71 -21.71
N GLN A 302 21.27 -6.83 -21.66
CA GLN A 302 20.50 -6.93 -20.44
C GLN A 302 20.26 -8.39 -20.07
N GLY A 303 20.32 -8.68 -18.78
CA GLY A 303 19.97 -9.97 -18.21
C GLY A 303 19.18 -9.82 -16.92
N LYS A 304 18.62 -10.92 -16.46
CA LYS A 304 17.95 -11.06 -15.16
C LYS A 304 18.93 -11.71 -14.19
N THR A 305 18.98 -11.23 -12.95
CA THR A 305 19.75 -11.88 -11.87
C THR A 305 18.78 -12.33 -10.79
N PHE A 306 18.85 -13.60 -10.40
CA PHE A 306 18.11 -14.17 -9.29
C PHE A 306 19.06 -14.52 -8.16
N GLU A 307 18.76 -14.06 -6.94
CA GLU A 307 19.44 -14.52 -5.73
C GLU A 307 18.56 -15.51 -4.99
N ILE A 308 19.07 -16.73 -4.79
CA ILE A 308 18.29 -17.84 -4.25
C ILE A 308 18.96 -18.32 -2.95
N ILE A 309 18.22 -18.31 -1.85
CA ILE A 309 18.66 -18.91 -0.59
C ILE A 309 18.05 -20.29 -0.48
N VAL A 310 18.88 -21.33 -0.55
CA VAL A 310 18.44 -22.73 -0.41
C VAL A 310 18.79 -23.24 0.99
N LYS A 311 17.83 -23.94 1.62
CA LYS A 311 18.06 -24.68 2.88
C LYS A 311 18.80 -25.99 2.59
N GLU A 312 20.00 -25.86 2.02
CA GLU A 312 20.86 -26.97 1.60
C GLU A 312 22.28 -26.70 2.07
N LYS A 313 22.97 -27.75 2.55
CA LYS A 313 24.35 -27.65 3.07
C LYS A 313 25.38 -28.06 2.03
N ASP A 314 25.01 -28.97 1.13
CA ASP A 314 25.89 -29.44 0.07
C ASP A 314 25.81 -28.49 -1.13
N GLU A 315 26.95 -27.90 -1.47
CA GLU A 315 27.08 -26.95 -2.56
C GLU A 315 26.70 -27.54 -3.92
N LYS A 316 27.05 -28.81 -4.18
CA LYS A 316 26.72 -29.47 -5.43
C LYS A 316 25.21 -29.71 -5.55
N VAL A 317 24.57 -30.11 -4.45
CA VAL A 317 23.12 -30.32 -4.40
C VAL A 317 22.37 -28.99 -4.57
N ALA A 318 22.87 -27.94 -3.92
CA ALA A 318 22.33 -26.58 -4.05
C ALA A 318 22.41 -26.07 -5.50
N LEU A 319 23.58 -26.21 -6.14
CA LEU A 319 23.77 -25.84 -7.55
C LEU A 319 22.89 -26.68 -8.49
N SER A 320 22.74 -27.99 -8.24
CA SER A 320 21.88 -28.86 -9.03
C SER A 320 20.41 -28.44 -8.96
N LYS A 321 19.92 -28.10 -7.76
CA LYS A 321 18.54 -27.60 -7.57
C LYS A 321 18.32 -26.26 -8.27
N ALA A 322 19.29 -25.36 -8.22
CA ALA A 322 19.17 -24.08 -8.93
C ALA A 322 19.19 -24.25 -10.46
N LYS A 323 19.95 -25.20 -11.01
CA LYS A 323 19.85 -25.56 -12.44
C LYS A 323 18.46 -26.07 -12.80
N GLU A 324 17.91 -26.97 -11.99
CA GLU A 324 16.54 -27.48 -12.19
C GLU A 324 15.50 -26.34 -12.18
N MET A 325 15.65 -25.35 -11.28
CA MET A 325 14.79 -24.16 -11.26
C MET A 325 14.92 -23.34 -12.55
N CYS A 326 16.13 -23.22 -13.11
CA CYS A 326 16.34 -22.52 -14.38
C CYS A 326 15.63 -23.21 -15.54
N GLU A 327 15.79 -24.53 -15.63
CA GLU A 327 15.19 -25.34 -16.71
C GLU A 327 13.67 -25.39 -16.62
N LYS A 328 13.10 -25.36 -15.40
CA LYS A 328 11.66 -25.42 -15.20
C LYS A 328 10.96 -24.07 -15.31
N LEU A 329 11.63 -22.97 -14.96
CA LEU A 329 10.95 -21.69 -14.79
C LEU A 329 11.80 -20.45 -15.07
N LEU A 330 13.03 -20.37 -14.56
CA LEU A 330 13.75 -19.09 -14.54
C LEU A 330 14.31 -18.68 -15.90
N ALA A 331 14.50 -19.62 -16.83
CA ALA A 331 15.04 -19.36 -18.16
C ALA A 331 14.20 -20.02 -19.25
N ASN A 332 13.91 -19.28 -20.32
CA ASN A 332 13.43 -19.86 -21.56
C ASN A 332 14.62 -20.35 -22.39
N LEU A 333 14.97 -21.63 -22.24
CA LEU A 333 16.16 -22.24 -22.88
C LEU A 333 16.17 -22.17 -24.40
N THR A 334 15.06 -21.82 -25.04
CA THR A 334 15.01 -21.57 -26.49
C THR A 334 15.84 -20.34 -26.86
N ILE A 335 15.68 -19.25 -26.11
CA ILE A 335 16.20 -17.91 -26.46
C ILE A 335 17.14 -17.31 -25.41
N GLU A 336 17.20 -17.89 -24.21
CA GLU A 336 18.03 -17.44 -23.08
C GLU A 336 19.07 -18.53 -22.71
N ASP A 337 20.25 -18.07 -22.27
CA ASP A 337 21.27 -18.85 -21.55
C ASP A 337 21.23 -18.49 -20.07
N TYR A 338 21.72 -19.38 -19.21
CA TYR A 338 21.83 -19.12 -17.79
C TYR A 338 23.16 -19.61 -17.20
N SER A 339 23.59 -18.98 -16.10
CA SER A 339 24.72 -19.43 -15.29
C SER A 339 24.33 -19.42 -13.82
N VAL A 340 24.83 -20.40 -13.06
CA VAL A 340 24.54 -20.55 -11.63
C VAL A 340 25.87 -20.60 -10.88
N ARG A 341 26.00 -19.80 -9.82
CA ARG A 341 27.15 -19.85 -8.91
C ARG A 341 26.73 -19.67 -7.47
N THR A 342 27.54 -20.16 -6.55
CA THR A 342 27.41 -19.87 -5.12
C THR A 342 28.02 -18.52 -4.82
N ILE A 343 27.41 -17.79 -3.88
CA ILE A 343 27.93 -16.50 -3.42
C ILE A 343 28.08 -16.54 -1.90
N LYS A 344 29.19 -16.00 -1.39
CA LYS A 344 29.41 -15.82 0.05
C LYS A 344 28.71 -14.53 0.49
N GLU A 345 28.13 -14.56 1.69
CA GLU A 345 27.55 -13.36 2.35
C GLU A 345 28.59 -12.26 2.56
#